data_AF-A0AAD4J2X2-F1
#
_entry.id   AF-A0AAD4J2X2-F1
#
_cell.length_a   1.000
_cell.length_b   1.000
_cell.length_c   1.000
_cell.angle_alpha   90.00
_cell.angle_beta   90.00
_cell.angle_gamma   90.00
#
_symmetry.space_group_name_H-M   'P 1'
#
loop_
_entity.id
_entity.type
_entity.pdbx_description
1 polymer ?
#
loop_
_entity_poly.entity_id
_entity_poly.type
_entity_poly.pdbx_seq_one_letter_code
_entity_poly.pdbx_strand_id
1 'polypeptide(L)'
;MHAENFSSVENCAVLDILMADVPRTLDACIEVYEFTIALCAQICVLDSLSIRVADRPQGHEGSLSSFSSLNGIRAFCANQDLASKKCVPCSSKDLRPMTEETANILIQRVPGWDLVNENGTLRLHRSWKVKTFVKGMEFLRLVADVAEAEGHHPDLHLVGWNNVKIDIWTHAVDGLTENDFILAAKISGLNLHNLLRITPVNK
;
A
#
# COMPACT_ATOMS: atom_id res chain seq x y z
N MET A 1 -46.87 -53.95 28.22
CA MET A 1 -45.83 -54.99 28.42
C MET A 1 -44.51 -54.27 28.56
N HIS A 2 -43.95 -54.32 29.78
CA HIS A 2 -42.63 -53.87 30.26
C HIS A 2 -42.40 -52.33 30.19
N ALA A 3 -42.45 -51.55 31.29
CA ALA A 3 -41.61 -51.56 32.51
C ALA A 3 -40.12 -51.52 32.11
N GLU A 4 -39.27 -50.56 32.48
CA GLU A 4 -38.94 -50.03 33.82
C GLU A 4 -38.39 -48.58 33.67
N ASN A 5 -38.71 -47.55 34.47
CA ASN A 5 -38.53 -47.27 35.92
C ASN A 5 -37.17 -46.61 36.30
N PHE A 6 -37.25 -45.48 37.02
CA PHE A 6 -36.24 -44.79 37.86
C PHE A 6 -35.01 -44.15 37.15
N SER A 7 -34.44 -43.02 37.56
CA SER A 7 -34.70 -42.04 38.61
C SER A 7 -33.84 -40.80 38.35
N SER A 8 -34.26 -39.71 38.98
CA SER A 8 -33.55 -38.46 39.27
C SER A 8 -32.10 -38.58 39.79
N VAL A 9 -31.47 -37.39 39.89
CA VAL A 9 -30.22 -36.98 40.58
C VAL A 9 -28.90 -37.29 39.85
N GLU A 10 -27.91 -36.39 39.68
CA GLU A 10 -27.69 -35.01 40.15
C GLU A 10 -26.52 -34.37 39.35
N ASN A 11 -26.50 -33.03 39.35
CA ASN A 11 -25.48 -32.09 38.87
C ASN A 11 -23.99 -32.50 39.00
N CYS A 12 -23.16 -32.16 38.01
CA CYS A 12 -22.18 -31.06 38.10
C CYS A 12 -21.19 -31.01 36.92
N ALA A 13 -21.06 -29.81 36.35
CA ALA A 13 -19.82 -29.12 36.01
C ALA A 13 -18.79 -29.73 35.01
N VAL A 14 -18.67 -28.98 33.89
CA VAL A 14 -17.43 -28.45 33.31
C VAL A 14 -16.59 -29.37 32.40
N LEU A 15 -16.34 -28.81 31.20
CA LEU A 15 -15.24 -29.02 30.24
C LEU A 15 -15.51 -29.89 28.98
N ASP A 16 -15.51 -29.16 27.85
CA ASP A 16 -14.94 -29.47 26.54
C ASP A 16 -15.65 -30.37 25.47
N ILE A 17 -16.11 -29.65 24.42
CA ILE A 17 -15.71 -29.79 22.99
C ILE A 17 -16.62 -30.57 21.99
N LEU A 18 -16.94 -29.84 20.89
CA LEU A 18 -17.36 -30.20 19.50
C LEU A 18 -18.84 -30.11 19.04
N MET A 19 -19.08 -29.03 18.27
CA MET A 19 -19.71 -28.95 16.93
C MET A 19 -21.18 -29.36 16.74
N ALA A 20 -22.04 -28.36 16.50
CA ALA A 20 -22.92 -28.31 15.32
C ALA A 20 -23.54 -26.91 15.13
N ASP A 21 -23.55 -26.48 13.86
CA ASP A 21 -24.51 -25.58 13.22
C ASP A 21 -24.35 -24.03 13.26
N VAL A 22 -23.77 -23.58 12.15
CA VAL A 22 -23.81 -22.25 11.53
C VAL A 22 -25.23 -21.90 11.05
N PRO A 23 -25.68 -20.64 11.18
CA PRO A 23 -25.92 -19.80 9.99
C PRO A 23 -25.34 -18.38 10.18
N ARG A 24 -24.34 -17.95 9.39
CA ARG A 24 -24.48 -17.10 8.18
C ARG A 24 -25.65 -16.13 8.20
N THR A 25 -25.39 -14.85 8.48
CA THR A 25 -25.93 -13.71 7.71
C THR A 25 -24.95 -12.53 7.75
N LEU A 26 -24.94 -11.77 6.64
CA LEU A 26 -23.90 -10.86 6.19
C LEU A 26 -24.27 -9.38 6.42
N ASP A 27 -25.11 -9.08 7.42
CA ASP A 27 -25.77 -7.77 7.52
C ASP A 27 -25.16 -6.82 8.57
N ALA A 28 -24.20 -7.26 9.38
CA ALA A 28 -23.57 -6.40 10.40
C ALA A 28 -22.36 -5.60 9.88
N CYS A 29 -21.91 -5.81 8.64
CA CYS A 29 -20.73 -5.12 8.10
C CYS A 29 -21.04 -3.87 7.25
N ILE A 30 -22.29 -3.66 6.83
CA ILE A 30 -22.64 -2.54 5.94
C ILE A 30 -22.89 -1.24 6.71
N GLU A 31 -23.39 -1.29 7.94
CA GLU A 31 -23.66 -0.07 8.72
C GLU A 31 -22.40 0.64 9.21
N VAL A 32 -21.26 -0.06 9.32
CA VAL A 32 -19.98 0.54 9.74
C VAL A 32 -19.26 1.25 8.60
N TYR A 33 -19.54 0.89 7.34
CA TYR A 33 -18.89 1.43 6.15
C TYR A 33 -19.51 2.76 5.69
N GLU A 34 -20.84 2.88 5.74
CA GLU A 34 -21.55 4.12 5.40
C GLU A 34 -21.27 5.25 6.43
N PHE A 35 -21.06 4.91 7.71
CA PHE A 35 -20.73 5.89 8.75
C PHE A 35 -19.31 6.48 8.60
N THR A 36 -18.36 5.75 8.00
CA THR A 36 -16.98 6.24 7.80
C THR A 36 -16.82 7.07 6.52
N ILE A 37 -17.61 6.81 5.48
CA ILE A 37 -17.61 7.62 4.25
C ILE A 37 -18.26 8.99 4.51
N ALA A 38 -19.36 9.04 5.28
CA ALA A 38 -20.06 10.29 5.59
C ALA A 38 -19.20 11.29 6.39
N LEU A 39 -18.34 10.81 7.30
CA LEU A 39 -17.48 11.70 8.10
C LEU A 39 -16.29 12.26 7.29
N CYS A 40 -15.80 11.51 6.29
CA CYS A 40 -14.73 11.96 5.39
C CYS A 40 -15.21 13.06 4.42
N ALA A 41 -16.46 12.99 3.95
CA ALA A 41 -17.02 14.01 3.08
C ALA A 41 -17.23 15.35 3.81
N GLN A 42 -17.55 15.33 5.11
CA GLN A 42 -17.79 16.54 5.90
C GLN A 42 -16.51 17.38 6.15
N ILE A 43 -15.33 16.74 6.21
CA ILE A 43 -14.04 17.42 6.44
C ILE A 43 -13.56 18.14 5.17
N CYS A 44 -13.85 17.62 3.97
CA CYS A 44 -13.42 18.24 2.71
C CYS A 44 -14.17 19.54 2.33
N VAL A 45 -15.39 19.76 2.83
CA VAL A 45 -16.23 20.91 2.40
C VAL A 45 -15.94 22.19 3.20
N LEU A 46 -15.29 22.09 4.36
CA LEU A 46 -15.07 23.24 5.26
C LEU A 46 -13.84 24.11 4.92
N ASP A 47 -12.97 23.70 4.00
CA ASP A 47 -11.80 24.51 3.59
C ASP A 47 -12.11 25.55 2.49
N SER A 48 -13.36 25.64 2.02
CA SER A 48 -13.74 26.53 0.90
C SER A 48 -14.46 27.84 1.28
N LEU A 49 -14.55 28.20 2.57
CA LEU A 49 -15.16 29.48 2.99
C LEU A 49 -14.10 30.47 3.49
N SER A 50 -13.97 31.56 2.72
CA SER A 50 -13.08 32.70 2.97
C SER A 50 -13.16 33.24 4.41
N ILE A 51 -12.01 33.36 5.08
CA ILE A 51 -11.85 34.21 6.25
C ILE A 51 -10.70 35.19 6.00
N ARG A 52 -11.05 36.48 6.07
CA ARG A 52 -10.16 37.63 5.94
C ARG A 52 -9.12 37.63 7.06
N VAL A 53 -7.89 38.00 6.71
CA VAL A 53 -6.79 38.30 7.64
C VAL A 53 -7.22 39.43 8.58
N ALA A 54 -7.18 39.17 9.88
CA ALA A 54 -7.23 40.18 10.94
C ALA A 54 -6.32 39.75 12.11
N ASP A 55 -5.87 40.76 12.86
CA ASP A 55 -4.61 40.87 13.59
C ASP A 55 -4.21 39.80 14.63
N ARG A 56 -2.88 39.75 14.79
CA ARG A 56 -2.12 39.13 15.90
C ARG A 56 -2.57 39.65 17.28
N PRO A 57 -2.57 38.78 18.31
CA PRO A 57 -1.84 39.13 19.52
C PRO A 57 -0.98 37.98 20.08
N GLN A 58 -0.01 38.37 20.91
CA GLN A 58 1.03 37.55 21.51
C GLN A 58 0.53 36.67 22.67
N GLY A 59 1.17 35.50 22.85
CA GLY A 59 1.40 34.86 24.15
C GLY A 59 0.52 33.66 24.49
N HIS A 60 1.08 32.45 24.44
CA HIS A 60 1.36 31.61 25.62
C HIS A 60 1.85 30.22 25.17
N GLU A 61 2.97 29.78 25.74
CA GLU A 61 3.49 28.43 25.60
C GLU A 61 2.56 27.44 26.31
N GLY A 62 2.08 26.45 25.56
CA GLY A 62 1.24 25.36 26.04
C GLY A 62 1.62 24.07 25.34
N SER A 63 2.28 23.19 26.10
CA SER A 63 2.61 21.81 25.75
C SER A 63 1.39 21.04 25.21
N LEU A 64 1.50 20.50 24.00
CA LEU A 64 0.67 19.39 23.54
C LEU A 64 1.59 18.35 22.87
N SER A 65 1.84 17.30 23.65
CA SER A 65 2.45 16.06 23.23
C SER A 65 1.51 15.28 22.32
N SER A 66 2.13 14.52 21.41
CA SER A 66 1.56 13.39 20.67
C SER A 66 0.67 13.68 19.46
N PHE A 67 1.32 13.95 18.32
CA PHE A 67 0.80 13.62 16.99
C PHE A 67 1.80 12.74 16.23
N SER A 68 1.89 11.47 16.62
CA SER A 68 2.69 10.44 15.92
C SER A 68 1.84 9.51 15.04
N SER A 69 0.60 9.91 14.70
CA SER A 69 -0.36 9.03 14.00
C SER A 69 -1.04 9.67 12.78
N LEU A 70 -0.36 10.58 12.06
CA LEU A 70 -0.85 11.13 10.78
C LEU A 70 0.02 10.77 9.58
N ASN A 71 1.21 10.20 9.80
CA ASN A 71 2.09 9.77 8.70
C ASN A 71 1.49 8.60 7.90
N GLY A 72 0.74 7.70 8.57
CA GLY A 72 0.12 6.54 7.92
C GLY A 72 -1.01 6.89 6.95
N ILE A 73 -1.88 7.84 7.32
CA ILE A 73 -3.01 8.25 6.47
C ILE A 73 -2.48 9.08 5.29
N ARG A 74 -1.52 9.98 5.52
CA ARG A 74 -0.94 10.83 4.48
C ARG A 74 -0.19 10.04 3.40
N ALA A 75 0.53 8.97 3.79
CA ALA A 75 1.22 8.10 2.84
C ALA A 75 0.26 7.30 1.95
N PHE A 76 -0.86 6.82 2.50
CA PHE A 76 -1.88 6.11 1.74
C PHE A 76 -2.55 7.02 0.70
N CYS A 77 -2.94 8.24 1.09
CA CYS A 77 -3.54 9.22 0.17
C CYS A 77 -2.55 9.69 -0.92
N ALA A 78 -1.26 9.85 -0.60
CA ALA A 78 -0.26 10.31 -1.56
C ALA A 78 0.08 9.29 -2.66
N ASN A 79 0.00 7.99 -2.35
CA ASN A 79 0.22 6.92 -3.33
C ASN A 79 -0.95 6.82 -4.32
N GLN A 80 -2.18 7.11 -3.89
CA GLN A 80 -3.36 7.09 -4.76
C GLN A 80 -3.30 8.14 -5.89
N ASP A 81 -2.68 9.30 -5.66
CA ASP A 81 -2.48 10.33 -6.70
C ASP A 81 -1.63 9.77 -7.85
N LEU A 82 -0.44 9.24 -7.58
CA LEU A 82 0.45 8.69 -8.61
C LEU A 82 -0.10 7.43 -9.29
N ALA A 83 -0.69 6.51 -8.52
CA ALA A 83 -1.24 5.27 -9.07
C ALA A 83 -2.43 5.52 -10.02
N SER A 84 -3.11 6.68 -9.89
CA SER A 84 -4.22 7.07 -10.77
C SER A 84 -3.78 7.70 -12.10
N LYS A 85 -2.56 8.24 -12.17
CA LYS A 85 -2.02 8.89 -13.38
C LYS A 85 -1.68 7.86 -14.46
N LYS A 86 -1.43 8.35 -15.68
CA LYS A 86 -0.97 7.55 -16.82
C LYS A 86 0.40 8.02 -17.29
N CYS A 87 1.27 7.07 -17.64
CA CYS A 87 2.56 7.38 -18.22
C CYS A 87 2.40 8.10 -19.56
N VAL A 88 3.33 9.01 -19.85
CA VAL A 88 3.47 9.62 -21.17
C VAL A 88 4.44 8.79 -22.02
N PRO A 89 4.29 8.74 -23.36
CA PRO A 89 5.21 7.97 -24.20
C PRO A 89 6.67 8.39 -24.02
N CYS A 90 7.57 7.43 -23.79
CA CYS A 90 9.00 7.69 -23.58
C CYS A 90 9.71 8.29 -24.80
N SER A 91 9.13 8.14 -26.00
CA SER A 91 9.64 8.72 -27.25
C SER A 91 9.29 10.20 -27.44
N SER A 92 8.65 10.84 -26.47
CA SER A 92 8.32 12.26 -26.54
C SER A 92 9.60 13.12 -26.58
N LYS A 93 9.67 14.06 -27.52
CA LYS A 93 10.82 14.96 -27.70
C LYS A 93 11.04 15.91 -26.52
N ASP A 94 9.99 16.15 -25.74
CA ASP A 94 10.02 17.09 -24.62
C ASP A 94 10.39 16.42 -23.29
N LEU A 95 10.57 15.09 -23.29
CA LEU A 95 10.89 14.35 -22.08
C LEU A 95 12.33 14.66 -21.65
N ARG A 96 12.49 15.04 -20.38
CA ARG A 96 13.79 15.35 -19.77
C ARG A 96 13.88 14.65 -18.42
N PRO A 97 15.08 14.25 -17.99
CA PRO A 97 15.25 13.71 -16.65
C PRO A 97 14.94 14.80 -15.62
N MET A 98 14.28 14.42 -14.54
CA MET A 98 14.03 15.30 -13.41
C MET A 98 15.31 15.51 -12.59
N THR A 99 15.30 16.54 -11.76
CA THR A 99 16.41 16.80 -10.83
C THR A 99 16.37 15.85 -9.64
N GLU A 100 17.52 15.67 -8.99
CA GLU A 100 17.64 14.87 -7.77
C GLU A 100 16.74 15.39 -6.64
N GLU A 101 16.58 16.71 -6.51
CA GLU A 101 15.68 17.31 -5.52
C GLU A 101 14.22 16.92 -5.77
N THR A 102 13.81 16.92 -7.04
CA THR A 102 12.46 16.51 -7.43
C THR A 102 12.23 15.02 -7.15
N ALA A 103 13.23 14.17 -7.46
CA ALA A 103 13.17 12.75 -7.16
C ALA A 103 13.06 12.47 -5.64
N ASN A 104 13.82 13.20 -4.82
CA ASN A 104 13.77 13.11 -3.36
C ASN A 104 12.42 13.53 -2.75
N ILE A 105 11.67 14.39 -3.44
CA ILE A 105 10.29 14.72 -3.05
C ILE A 105 9.33 13.60 -3.45
N LEU A 106 9.44 13.09 -4.68
CA LEU A 106 8.53 12.08 -5.22
C LEU A 106 8.71 10.69 -4.58
N ILE A 107 9.92 10.32 -4.14
CA ILE A 107 10.19 9.03 -3.48
C ILE A 107 9.31 8.84 -2.23
N GLN A 108 8.98 9.93 -1.52
CA GLN A 108 8.10 9.90 -0.35
C GLN A 108 6.67 9.43 -0.67
N ARG A 109 6.27 9.47 -1.95
CA ARG A 109 4.95 9.02 -2.42
C ARG A 109 4.92 7.54 -2.79
N VAL A 110 6.07 6.87 -2.89
CA VAL A 110 6.20 5.45 -3.26
C VAL A 110 6.94 4.67 -2.16
N PRO A 111 6.33 4.51 -0.98
CA PRO A 111 7.01 3.91 0.17
C PRO A 111 7.50 2.49 -0.12
N GLY A 112 8.72 2.21 0.33
CA GLY A 112 9.42 0.93 0.15
C GLY A 112 10.26 0.85 -1.13
N TRP A 113 10.22 1.88 -1.99
CA TRP A 113 11.21 2.07 -3.05
C TRP A 113 12.37 2.92 -2.53
N ASP A 114 13.57 2.61 -3.02
CA ASP A 114 14.80 3.32 -2.74
C ASP A 114 15.21 4.14 -3.97
N LEU A 115 15.83 5.29 -3.74
CA LEU A 115 16.48 6.07 -4.78
C LEU A 115 17.97 5.66 -4.81
N VAL A 116 18.43 5.12 -5.93
CA VAL A 116 19.82 4.67 -6.10
C VAL A 116 20.47 5.41 -7.26
N ASN A 117 21.75 5.75 -7.11
CA ASN A 117 22.57 6.27 -8.20
C ASN A 117 23.48 5.14 -8.69
N GLU A 118 23.26 4.68 -9.91
CA GLU A 118 24.07 3.65 -10.55
C GLU A 118 24.74 4.26 -11.79
N ASN A 119 26.07 4.33 -11.76
CA ASN A 119 26.91 4.85 -12.85
C ASN A 119 26.58 6.30 -13.28
N GLY A 120 26.06 7.13 -12.38
CA GLY A 120 25.68 8.52 -12.66
C GLY A 120 24.19 8.68 -13.02
N THR A 121 23.44 7.59 -13.15
CA THR A 121 22.02 7.59 -13.47
C THR A 121 21.21 7.29 -12.21
N LEU A 122 20.28 8.18 -11.85
CA LEU A 122 19.32 7.93 -10.77
C LEU A 122 18.26 6.93 -11.23
N ARG A 123 17.90 5.99 -10.33
CA ARG A 123 16.91 4.94 -10.57
C ARG A 123 16.10 4.69 -9.30
N LEU A 124 14.87 4.20 -9.47
CA LEU A 124 14.10 3.61 -8.38
C LEU A 124 14.47 2.14 -8.26
N HIS A 125 14.67 1.68 -7.03
CA HIS A 125 15.04 0.30 -6.73
C HIS A 125 14.08 -0.28 -5.69
N ARG A 126 13.68 -1.54 -5.88
CA ARG A 126 13.03 -2.31 -4.82
C ARG A 126 13.29 -3.80 -4.97
N SER A 127 13.41 -4.48 -3.84
CA SER A 127 13.60 -5.93 -3.78
C SER A 127 12.58 -6.61 -2.87
N TRP A 128 12.18 -7.82 -3.24
CA TRP A 128 11.25 -8.67 -2.50
C TRP A 128 11.77 -10.10 -2.40
N LYS A 129 11.59 -10.71 -1.22
CA LYS A 129 11.77 -12.15 -1.05
C LYS A 129 10.46 -12.87 -1.35
N VAL A 130 10.49 -13.77 -2.32
CA VAL A 130 9.35 -14.63 -2.68
C VAL A 130 9.48 -16.02 -2.04
N LYS A 131 8.37 -16.76 -2.00
CA LYS A 131 8.32 -18.11 -1.39
C LYS A 131 9.13 -19.13 -2.17
N THR A 132 9.06 -19.09 -3.50
CA THR A 132 9.73 -20.02 -4.42
C THR A 132 10.09 -19.32 -5.73
N PHE A 133 10.94 -19.95 -6.54
CA PHE A 133 11.28 -19.48 -7.89
C PHE A 133 10.05 -19.27 -8.77
N VAL A 134 9.10 -20.22 -8.77
CA VAL A 134 7.86 -20.11 -9.55
C VAL A 134 7.03 -18.91 -9.10
N LYS A 135 6.96 -18.64 -7.79
CA LYS A 135 6.30 -17.43 -7.27
C LYS A 135 7.02 -16.14 -7.65
N GLY A 136 8.33 -16.20 -7.87
CA GLY A 136 9.09 -15.10 -8.47
C GLY A 136 8.67 -14.85 -9.92
N MET A 137 8.51 -15.89 -10.73
CA MET A 137 8.03 -15.76 -12.10
C MET A 137 6.59 -15.24 -12.17
N GLU A 138 5.70 -15.71 -11.29
CA GLU A 138 4.33 -15.17 -11.16
C GLU A 138 4.34 -13.68 -10.80
N PHE A 139 5.19 -13.26 -9.86
CA PHE A 139 5.36 -11.85 -9.51
C PHE A 139 5.77 -11.03 -10.72
N LEU A 140 6.85 -11.46 -11.42
CA LEU A 140 7.37 -10.73 -12.58
C LEU A 140 6.33 -10.60 -13.69
N ARG A 141 5.49 -11.63 -13.88
CA ARG A 141 4.38 -11.56 -14.84
C ARG A 141 3.38 -10.46 -14.49
N LEU A 142 2.97 -10.36 -13.23
CA LEU A 142 2.05 -9.29 -12.79
C LEU A 142 2.63 -7.90 -13.03
N VAL A 143 3.94 -7.73 -12.79
CA VAL A 143 4.61 -6.46 -13.07
C VAL A 143 4.68 -6.17 -14.56
N ALA A 144 4.98 -7.19 -15.38
CA ALA A 144 5.00 -7.04 -16.83
C ALA A 144 3.62 -6.59 -17.37
N ASP A 145 2.53 -7.16 -16.85
CA ASP A 145 1.17 -6.74 -17.26
C ASP A 145 0.90 -5.26 -16.92
N VAL A 146 1.41 -4.76 -15.79
CA VAL A 146 1.33 -3.32 -15.44
C VAL A 146 2.21 -2.48 -16.37
N ALA A 147 3.45 -2.91 -16.62
CA ALA A 147 4.40 -2.21 -17.48
C ALA A 147 3.88 -2.03 -18.91
N GLU A 148 3.32 -3.10 -19.49
CA GLU A 148 2.69 -3.08 -20.82
C GLU A 148 1.47 -2.15 -20.86
N ALA A 149 0.63 -2.18 -19.82
CA ALA A 149 -0.54 -1.30 -19.73
C ALA A 149 -0.18 0.20 -19.60
N GLU A 150 1.02 0.51 -19.13
CA GLU A 150 1.56 1.87 -19.05
C GLU A 150 2.46 2.24 -20.22
N GLY A 151 2.90 1.27 -21.03
CA GLY A 151 3.92 1.50 -22.06
C GLY A 151 5.26 1.99 -21.49
N HIS A 152 5.55 1.62 -20.24
CA HIS A 152 6.79 1.99 -19.52
C HIS A 152 7.38 0.76 -18.86
N HIS A 153 8.58 0.38 -19.25
CA HIS A 153 9.14 -0.93 -18.93
C HIS A 153 10.26 -0.82 -17.90
N PRO A 154 10.13 -1.47 -16.74
CA PRO A 154 11.20 -1.52 -15.75
C PRO A 154 12.16 -2.67 -16.07
N ASP A 155 13.34 -2.64 -15.44
CA ASP A 155 14.27 -3.75 -15.49
C ASP A 155 13.89 -4.78 -14.41
N LEU A 156 13.62 -6.00 -14.85
CA LEU A 156 13.09 -7.08 -14.03
C LEU A 156 14.15 -8.15 -13.79
N HIS A 157 14.44 -8.44 -12.53
CA HIS A 157 15.45 -9.41 -12.14
C HIS A 157 14.89 -10.45 -11.16
N LEU A 158 15.13 -11.73 -11.44
CA LEU A 158 15.02 -12.81 -10.46
C LEU A 158 16.43 -13.24 -10.07
N VAL A 159 16.94 -12.65 -8.98
CA VAL A 159 18.30 -12.87 -8.51
C VAL A 159 18.36 -14.11 -7.61
N GLY A 160 19.18 -15.07 -8.00
CA GLY A 160 19.24 -16.37 -7.32
C GLY A 160 17.90 -17.10 -7.40
N TRP A 161 17.49 -17.73 -6.30
CA TRP A 161 16.29 -18.57 -6.29
C TRP A 161 14.99 -17.82 -5.98
N ASN A 162 15.04 -16.77 -5.14
CA ASN A 162 13.83 -16.19 -4.56
C ASN A 162 13.89 -14.68 -4.28
N ASN A 163 14.77 -13.94 -4.95
CA ASN A 163 14.85 -12.49 -4.81
C ASN A 163 14.38 -11.80 -6.08
N VAL A 164 13.18 -11.24 -6.06
CA VAL A 164 12.72 -10.36 -7.14
C VAL A 164 13.29 -8.98 -6.88
N LYS A 165 14.04 -8.44 -7.84
CA LYS A 165 14.58 -7.08 -7.84
C LYS A 165 14.01 -6.34 -9.04
N ILE A 166 13.58 -5.10 -8.83
CA ILE A 166 13.07 -4.22 -9.88
C ILE A 166 13.82 -2.90 -9.82
N ASP A 167 14.36 -2.50 -10.96
CA ASP A 167 14.93 -1.17 -11.17
C ASP A 167 14.07 -0.41 -12.18
N ILE A 168 13.75 0.85 -11.90
CA ILE A 168 12.93 1.69 -12.79
C ILE A 168 13.64 3.00 -13.07
N TRP A 169 13.83 3.27 -14.35
CA TRP A 169 14.22 4.59 -14.87
C TRP A 169 13.80 4.70 -16.33
N THR A 170 13.81 5.93 -16.84
CA THR A 170 13.47 6.19 -18.23
C THR A 170 14.71 6.11 -19.10
N HIS A 171 14.93 4.94 -19.72
CA HIS A 171 16.07 4.66 -20.61
C HIS A 171 16.29 5.72 -21.70
N ALA A 172 15.21 6.26 -22.28
CA ALA A 172 15.26 7.23 -23.37
C ALA A 172 15.94 8.56 -23.01
N VAL A 173 15.99 8.90 -21.72
CA VAL A 173 16.56 10.17 -21.23
C VAL A 173 17.66 9.96 -20.19
N ASP A 174 18.09 8.70 -20.00
CA ASP A 174 19.10 8.27 -19.03
C ASP A 174 18.89 8.88 -17.63
N GLY A 175 17.66 8.78 -17.11
CA GLY A 175 17.33 9.32 -15.80
C GLY A 175 15.87 9.12 -15.42
N LEU A 176 15.48 9.73 -14.29
CA LEU A 176 14.12 9.61 -13.77
C LEU A 176 13.16 10.60 -14.42
N THR A 177 11.94 10.17 -14.67
CA THR A 177 10.78 10.98 -15.06
C THR A 177 9.59 10.63 -14.17
N GLU A 178 8.50 11.38 -14.25
CA GLU A 178 7.30 11.08 -13.44
C GLU A 178 6.75 9.67 -13.73
N ASN A 179 6.94 9.16 -14.95
CA ASN A 179 6.54 7.80 -15.34
C ASN A 179 7.12 6.72 -14.42
N ASP A 180 8.36 6.91 -13.97
CA ASP A 180 9.04 5.95 -13.10
C ASP A 180 8.31 5.82 -11.76
N PHE A 181 7.86 6.95 -11.21
CA PHE A 181 7.11 7.00 -9.95
C PHE A 181 5.66 6.52 -10.11
N ILE A 182 5.02 6.81 -11.26
CA ILE A 182 3.69 6.27 -11.59
C ILE A 182 3.74 4.74 -11.64
N LEU A 183 4.72 4.18 -12.35
CA LEU A 183 4.90 2.74 -12.46
C LEU A 183 5.22 2.10 -11.10
N ALA A 184 6.12 2.70 -10.32
CA ALA A 184 6.46 2.26 -8.97
C ALA A 184 5.22 2.25 -8.04
N ALA A 185 4.38 3.28 -8.10
CA ALA A 185 3.14 3.36 -7.34
C ALA A 185 2.18 2.21 -7.70
N LYS A 186 1.99 1.94 -9.01
CA LYS A 186 1.13 0.86 -9.50
C LYS A 186 1.62 -0.52 -9.11
N ILE A 187 2.93 -0.78 -9.23
CA ILE A 187 3.56 -2.03 -8.77
C ILE A 187 3.35 -2.21 -7.26
N SER A 188 3.47 -1.13 -6.48
CA SER A 188 3.26 -1.17 -5.03
C SER A 188 1.83 -1.51 -4.64
N GLY A 189 0.85 -1.22 -5.50
CA GLY A 189 -0.56 -1.56 -5.31
C GLY A 189 -0.93 -3.00 -5.65
N LEU A 190 0.00 -3.80 -6.21
CA LEU A 190 -0.26 -5.19 -6.54
C LEU A 190 -0.52 -6.02 -5.28
N ASN A 191 -1.50 -6.93 -5.35
CA ASN A 191 -1.78 -7.86 -4.27
C ASN A 191 -0.80 -9.05 -4.31
N LEU A 192 0.30 -8.94 -3.56
CA LEU A 192 1.42 -9.88 -3.61
C LEU A 192 1.51 -10.84 -2.40
N HIS A 193 0.55 -10.79 -1.47
CA HIS A 193 0.63 -11.47 -0.16
C HIS A 193 0.89 -12.98 -0.26
N ASN A 194 0.32 -13.64 -1.27
CA ASN A 194 0.47 -15.08 -1.49
C ASN A 194 1.81 -15.44 -2.15
N LEU A 195 2.49 -14.50 -2.79
CA LEU A 195 3.78 -14.68 -3.48
C LEU A 195 4.99 -14.45 -2.56
N LEU A 196 4.85 -13.50 -1.62
CA LEU A 196 5.93 -13.04 -0.77
C LEU A 196 6.25 -14.02 0.37
N ARG A 197 7.53 -14.17 0.67
CA ARG A 197 8.01 -14.85 1.88
C ARG A 197 7.96 -13.85 3.03
N ILE A 198 6.99 -13.99 3.91
CA ILE A 198 6.94 -13.25 5.16
C ILE A 198 7.90 -13.95 6.13
N THR A 199 9.04 -13.31 6.42
CA THR A 199 9.89 -13.76 7.52
C THR A 199 9.26 -13.20 8.81
N PRO A 200 8.94 -14.04 9.81
CA PRO A 200 8.57 -13.52 11.12
C PRO A 200 9.72 -12.64 11.62
N VAL A 201 9.43 -11.37 11.93
CA VAL A 201 10.36 -10.57 12.72
C VAL A 201 10.30 -11.18 14.12
N ASN A 202 11.26 -12.04 14.44
CA ASN A 202 11.43 -12.52 15.79
C ASN A 202 11.65 -11.28 16.67
N LYS A 203 10.66 -10.96 17.50
CA LYS A 203 10.78 -9.99 18.60
C LYS A 203 11.51 -10.63 19.77
#